data_AF-A0AAW7WE06-F1
#
_entry.id   AF-A0AAW7WE06-F1
#
_cell.length_a   1.000
_cell.length_b   1.000
_cell.length_c   1.000
_cell.angle_alpha   90.00
_cell.angle_beta   90.00
_cell.angle_gamma   90.00
#
_symmetry.space_group_name_H-M   'P 1'
#
loop_
_entity.id
_entity.type
_entity.pdbx_description
1 polymer ?
#
loop_
_entity_poly.entity_id
_entity_poly.type
_entity_poly.pdbx_seq_one_letter_code
_entity_poly.pdbx_strand_id
1 'polypeptide(L)'
;MDPILSLAFGLAVSDGKLIRRSAVTVGFGVLAVIGTASLLSWGLGISHVQSEITGRTSPNLIDLGIAIAAAVAGSFSMTRQHLSNSIAGVAIAVALVPPLCVSGIGITLGSEMVAVFGRGTVAGLTNQIAEGSFLLFLANLIGITVTSLVVFLLQRYGSIRRCWRNLLVWLGLLGLLSIPLSSALHDFSVRQEMDAVFGRFKAGQLKRVAIAQSNPRFWSRVRLMYSNVIVVNNKARLDLVLNAPEDFLNQSLMDDFYQKMQRRAKDFGLNDLDVNISVIPNRVYKFDSQKVN
;
A
#
# COMPACT_ATOMS: atom_id res chain seq x y z
N MET A 1 -1.24 -10.41 21.72
CA MET A 1 -2.60 -10.84 21.32
C MET A 1 -3.61 -10.57 22.43
N ASP A 2 -3.35 -11.03 23.66
CA ASP A 2 -4.33 -11.03 24.76
C ASP A 2 -4.97 -9.67 25.08
N PRO A 3 -4.27 -8.52 25.04
CA PRO A 3 -4.91 -7.23 25.26
C PRO A 3 -5.97 -6.88 24.20
N ILE A 4 -5.81 -7.34 22.96
CA ILE A 4 -6.79 -7.10 21.88
C ILE A 4 -8.03 -7.96 22.09
N LEU A 5 -7.85 -9.24 22.41
CA LEU A 5 -8.97 -10.12 22.73
C LEU A 5 -9.66 -9.71 24.05
N SER A 6 -8.89 -9.21 25.03
CA SER A 6 -9.41 -8.66 26.29
C SER A 6 -10.20 -7.38 26.07
N LEU A 7 -9.80 -6.54 25.11
CA LEU A 7 -10.57 -5.36 24.70
C LEU A 7 -11.92 -5.80 24.13
N ALA A 8 -11.94 -6.76 23.20
CA ALA A 8 -13.17 -7.30 22.63
C ALA A 8 -14.06 -7.96 23.69
N PHE A 9 -13.48 -8.68 24.65
CA PHE A 9 -14.21 -9.29 25.75
C PHE A 9 -14.81 -8.23 26.69
N GLY A 10 -14.03 -7.20 27.06
CA GLY A 10 -14.51 -6.07 27.85
C GLY A 10 -15.65 -5.32 27.17
N LEU A 11 -15.60 -5.19 25.83
CA LEU A 11 -16.70 -4.63 25.04
C LEU A 11 -17.95 -5.51 25.11
N ALA A 12 -17.80 -6.84 25.07
CA ALA A 12 -18.92 -7.80 25.12
C ALA A 12 -19.67 -7.76 26.45
N VAL A 13 -18.92 -7.64 27.55
CA VAL A 13 -19.46 -7.58 28.93
C VAL A 13 -19.81 -6.15 29.36
N SER A 14 -19.45 -5.14 28.55
CA SER A 14 -19.58 -3.72 28.86
C SER A 14 -18.82 -3.29 30.14
N ASP A 15 -17.65 -3.89 30.38
CA ASP A 15 -16.76 -3.51 31.49
C ASP A 15 -15.81 -2.38 31.06
N GLY A 16 -16.16 -1.15 31.45
CA GLY A 16 -15.37 0.05 31.13
C GLY A 16 -13.95 0.04 31.70
N LYS A 17 -13.71 -0.63 32.84
CA LYS A 17 -12.37 -0.70 33.45
C LYS A 17 -11.48 -1.64 32.64
N LEU A 18 -12.02 -2.77 32.20
CA LEU A 18 -11.31 -3.72 31.34
C LEU A 18 -11.06 -3.13 29.95
N ILE A 19 -12.05 -2.45 29.37
CA ILE A 19 -11.91 -1.75 28.08
C ILE A 19 -10.77 -0.73 28.15
N ARG A 20 -10.77 0.14 29.17
CA ARG A 20 -9.74 1.18 29.32
C ARG A 20 -8.35 0.56 29.51
N ARG A 21 -8.21 -0.43 30.40
CA ARG A 21 -6.92 -1.10 30.64
C ARG A 21 -6.39 -1.74 29.36
N SER A 22 -7.24 -2.48 28.66
CA SER A 22 -6.86 -3.18 27.42
C SER A 22 -6.49 -2.19 26.31
N ALA A 23 -7.26 -1.12 26.14
CA ALA A 23 -6.97 -0.07 25.15
C ALA A 23 -5.63 0.63 25.43
N VAL A 24 -5.33 0.93 26.70
CA VAL A 24 -4.03 1.50 27.10
C VAL A 24 -2.90 0.53 26.79
N THR A 25 -3.03 -0.75 27.12
CA THR A 25 -2.00 -1.76 26.83
C THR A 25 -1.79 -1.94 25.31
N VAL A 26 -2.86 -1.95 24.51
CA VAL A 26 -2.77 -1.97 23.05
C VAL A 26 -2.04 -0.73 22.54
N GLY A 27 -2.38 0.46 23.06
CA GLY A 27 -1.71 1.71 22.71
C GLY A 27 -0.20 1.69 22.99
N PHE A 28 0.20 1.23 24.18
CA PHE A 28 1.62 1.05 24.50
C PHE A 28 2.31 0.05 23.56
N GLY A 29 1.64 -1.05 23.21
CA GLY A 29 2.18 -2.03 22.27
C GLY A 29 2.39 -1.45 20.87
N VAL A 30 1.43 -0.66 20.38
CA VAL A 30 1.54 0.06 19.09
C VAL A 30 2.71 1.03 19.11
N LEU A 31 2.82 1.86 20.14
CA LEU A 31 3.91 2.82 20.28
C LEU A 31 5.27 2.14 20.39
N ALA A 32 5.35 1.01 21.10
CA ALA A 32 6.58 0.24 21.20
C ALA A 32 7.01 -0.32 19.83
N VAL A 33 6.10 -0.94 19.07
CA VAL A 33 6.43 -1.48 17.74
C VAL A 33 6.84 -0.36 16.78
N ILE A 34 6.06 0.71 16.70
CA ILE A 34 6.37 1.87 15.86
C ILE A 34 7.71 2.48 16.26
N GLY A 35 7.91 2.76 17.55
CA GLY A 35 9.14 3.36 18.07
C GLY A 35 10.36 2.49 17.79
N THR A 36 10.29 1.17 18.04
CA THR A 36 11.40 0.26 17.73
C THR A 36 11.67 0.19 16.24
N ALA A 37 10.64 0.09 15.40
CA ALA A 37 10.81 0.07 13.94
C ALA A 37 11.43 1.37 13.41
N SER A 38 11.00 2.53 13.91
CA SER A 38 11.59 3.83 13.56
C SER A 38 13.03 3.95 14.03
N LEU A 39 13.35 3.55 15.28
CA LEU A 39 14.72 3.59 15.79
C LEU A 39 15.67 2.71 14.97
N LEU A 40 15.23 1.49 14.63
CA LEU A 40 16.00 0.58 13.80
C LEU A 40 16.17 1.12 12.38
N SER A 41 15.10 1.64 11.77
CA SER A 41 15.15 2.24 10.43
C SER A 41 16.14 3.40 10.35
N TRP A 42 16.10 4.27 11.37
CA TRP A 42 17.01 5.41 11.49
C TRP A 42 18.47 4.95 11.72
N GLY A 43 18.70 3.99 12.62
CA GLY A 43 20.04 3.48 12.92
C GLY A 43 20.67 2.68 11.78
N LEU A 44 19.87 1.99 10.96
CA LEU A 44 20.32 1.21 9.80
C LEU A 44 20.41 2.05 8.52
N GLY A 45 19.92 3.29 8.51
CA GLY A 45 19.97 4.16 7.34
C GLY A 45 19.13 3.64 6.16
N ILE A 46 17.94 3.10 6.43
CA ILE A 46 17.04 2.60 5.38
C ILE A 46 16.59 3.80 4.52
N SER A 47 17.11 3.88 3.30
CA SER A 47 16.86 4.99 2.36
C SER A 47 15.98 4.60 1.17
N HIS A 48 15.69 3.31 0.99
CA HIS A 48 14.98 2.78 -0.17
C HIS A 48 13.78 1.92 0.23
N VAL A 49 12.65 2.18 -0.42
CA VAL A 49 11.40 1.45 -0.22
C VAL A 49 11.42 0.20 -1.09
N GLN A 50 11.50 -0.97 -0.45
CA GLN A 50 11.51 -2.26 -1.14
C GLN A 50 10.09 -2.75 -1.47
N SER A 51 9.96 -3.68 -2.42
CA SER A 51 8.71 -4.34 -2.83
C SER A 51 7.88 -4.90 -1.66
N GLU A 52 8.53 -5.40 -0.62
CA GLU A 52 7.92 -5.99 0.56
C GLU A 52 7.29 -4.93 1.47
N ILE A 53 7.83 -3.72 1.45
CA ILE A 53 7.30 -2.56 2.19
C ILE A 53 6.09 -2.00 1.44
N THR A 54 6.22 -1.77 0.14
CA THR A 54 5.10 -1.29 -0.72
C THR A 54 3.93 -2.27 -0.77
N GLY A 55 4.20 -3.58 -0.71
CA GLY A 55 3.15 -4.60 -0.63
C GLY A 55 2.30 -4.53 0.65
N ARG A 56 2.75 -3.82 1.68
CA ARG A 56 2.05 -3.65 2.97
C ARG A 56 1.40 -2.29 3.16
N THR A 57 1.63 -1.35 2.24
CA THR A 57 0.96 -0.04 2.23
C THR A 57 -0.39 -0.09 1.53
N SER A 58 -0.64 -1.16 0.78
CA SER A 58 -1.82 -1.37 -0.04
C SER A 58 -2.81 -2.21 0.76
N PRO A 59 -3.89 -1.61 1.29
CA PRO A 59 -4.79 -2.35 2.15
C PRO A 59 -5.52 -3.42 1.36
N ASN A 60 -5.54 -4.67 1.83
CA ASN A 60 -6.12 -5.80 1.11
C ASN A 60 -7.31 -6.43 1.86
N LEU A 61 -8.41 -6.69 1.15
CA LEU A 61 -9.56 -7.42 1.71
C LEU A 61 -9.22 -8.84 2.13
N ILE A 62 -8.23 -9.46 1.48
CA ILE A 62 -7.75 -10.80 1.85
C ILE A 62 -7.11 -10.77 3.25
N ASP A 63 -6.32 -9.74 3.55
CA ASP A 63 -5.71 -9.57 4.88
C ASP A 63 -6.77 -9.38 5.95
N LEU A 64 -7.85 -8.65 5.63
CA LEU A 64 -9.00 -8.53 6.53
C LEU A 64 -9.72 -9.86 6.73
N GLY A 65 -9.91 -10.66 5.67
CA GLY A 65 -10.47 -12.01 5.76
C GLY A 65 -9.64 -12.95 6.64
N ILE A 66 -8.32 -12.91 6.49
CA ILE A 66 -7.37 -13.65 7.34
C ILE A 66 -7.47 -13.17 8.79
N ALA A 67 -7.54 -11.85 9.02
CA ALA A 67 -7.69 -11.27 10.34
C ALA A 67 -9.00 -11.70 11.03
N ILE A 68 -10.11 -11.76 10.29
CA ILE A 68 -11.40 -12.27 10.77
C ILE A 68 -11.27 -13.75 11.16
N ALA A 69 -10.70 -14.60 10.30
CA ALA A 69 -10.51 -16.01 10.61
C ALA A 69 -9.64 -16.23 11.86
N ALA A 70 -8.55 -15.47 11.98
CA ALA A 70 -7.66 -15.48 13.14
C ALA A 70 -8.37 -15.02 14.42
N ALA A 71 -9.24 -14.00 14.33
CA ALA A 71 -10.04 -13.51 15.45
C ALA A 71 -11.06 -14.54 15.94
N VAL A 72 -11.71 -15.27 15.04
CA VAL A 72 -12.61 -16.38 15.39
C VAL A 72 -11.83 -17.47 16.13
N ALA A 73 -10.71 -17.91 15.57
CA ALA A 73 -9.86 -18.93 16.19
C ALA A 73 -9.35 -18.48 17.57
N GLY A 74 -8.85 -17.25 17.69
CA GLY A 74 -8.31 -16.70 18.94
C GLY A 74 -9.36 -16.48 20.01
N SER A 75 -10.54 -16.03 19.64
CA SER A 75 -11.65 -15.87 20.59
C SER A 75 -12.18 -17.19 21.11
N PHE A 76 -12.18 -18.22 20.24
CA PHE A 76 -12.62 -19.56 20.63
C PHE A 76 -11.56 -20.30 21.45
N SER A 77 -10.27 -20.12 21.13
CA SER A 77 -9.20 -20.71 21.94
C SER A 77 -9.13 -20.05 23.32
N MET A 78 -9.33 -18.72 23.41
CA MET A 78 -9.28 -18.00 24.69
C MET A 78 -10.33 -18.48 25.70
N THR A 79 -11.48 -18.96 25.23
CA THR A 79 -12.57 -19.45 26.09
C THR A 79 -12.46 -20.95 26.42
N ARG A 80 -11.48 -21.66 25.86
CA ARG A 80 -11.31 -23.11 26.01
C ARG A 80 -9.93 -23.44 26.59
N GLN A 81 -9.92 -24.00 27.80
CA GLN A 81 -8.68 -24.35 28.53
C GLN A 81 -7.80 -25.39 27.81
N HIS A 82 -8.37 -26.21 26.92
CA HIS A 82 -7.66 -27.28 26.21
C HIS A 82 -7.18 -26.90 24.80
N LEU A 83 -7.41 -25.65 24.36
CA LEU A 83 -6.97 -25.19 23.04
C LEU A 83 -5.76 -24.27 23.18
N SER A 84 -4.74 -24.48 22.33
CA SER A 84 -3.54 -23.64 22.33
C SER A 84 -3.85 -22.24 21.81
N ASN A 85 -3.76 -21.24 22.68
CA ASN A 85 -3.85 -19.83 22.31
C ASN A 85 -2.69 -19.36 21.43
N SER A 86 -1.59 -20.13 21.35
CA SER A 86 -0.38 -19.73 20.64
C SER A 86 -0.58 -19.64 19.12
N ILE A 87 -1.34 -20.56 18.52
CA ILE A 87 -1.52 -20.60 17.05
C ILE A 87 -2.33 -19.39 16.57
N ALA A 88 -3.44 -19.08 17.22
CA ALA A 88 -4.22 -17.88 16.92
C ALA A 88 -3.42 -16.60 17.24
N GLY A 89 -2.60 -16.63 18.29
CA GLY A 89 -1.65 -15.56 18.64
C GLY A 89 -0.68 -15.22 17.53
N VAL A 90 -0.08 -16.24 16.91
CA VAL A 90 0.81 -16.06 15.77
C VAL A 90 0.06 -15.45 14.59
N ALA A 91 -1.12 -15.96 14.25
CA ALA A 91 -1.92 -15.44 13.12
C ALA A 91 -2.29 -13.95 13.30
N ILE A 92 -2.74 -13.57 14.51
CA ILE A 92 -3.06 -12.17 14.83
C ILE A 92 -1.80 -11.29 14.79
N ALA A 93 -0.66 -11.79 15.28
CA ALA A 93 0.59 -11.05 15.22
C ALA A 93 1.05 -10.82 13.77
N VAL A 94 0.96 -11.83 12.90
CA VAL A 94 1.34 -11.73 11.48
C VAL A 94 0.43 -10.75 10.73
N ALA A 95 -0.84 -10.61 11.10
CA ALA A 95 -1.77 -9.66 10.50
C ALA A 95 -1.55 -8.20 10.95
N LEU A 96 -0.98 -7.97 12.14
CA LEU A 96 -0.91 -6.64 12.77
C LEU A 96 0.51 -6.06 12.84
N VAL A 97 1.51 -6.88 13.11
CA VAL A 97 2.89 -6.40 13.35
C VAL A 97 3.53 -5.86 12.06
N PRO A 98 3.47 -6.54 10.90
CA PRO A 98 4.12 -6.03 9.70
C PRO A 98 3.62 -4.64 9.24
N PRO A 99 2.30 -4.35 9.18
CA PRO A 99 1.82 -3.01 8.83
C PRO A 99 2.24 -1.94 9.84
N LEU A 100 2.33 -2.26 11.14
CA LEU A 100 2.87 -1.35 12.16
C LEU A 100 4.36 -1.07 11.97
N CYS A 101 5.16 -2.10 11.67
CA CYS A 101 6.58 -1.93 11.39
C CYS A 101 6.81 -1.06 10.16
N VAL A 102 6.06 -1.30 9.08
CA VAL A 102 6.11 -0.48 7.87
C VAL A 102 5.65 0.95 8.16
N SER A 103 4.66 1.13 9.04
CA SER A 103 4.27 2.46 9.49
C SER A 103 5.41 3.20 10.19
N GLY A 104 6.10 2.52 11.12
CA GLY A 104 7.27 3.07 11.83
C GLY A 104 8.46 3.38 10.93
N ILE A 105 8.76 2.51 9.96
CA ILE A 105 9.77 2.77 8.92
C ILE A 105 9.34 3.96 8.07
N GLY A 106 8.07 4.01 7.68
CA GLY A 106 7.46 5.10 6.93
C GLY A 106 7.67 6.45 7.61
N ILE A 107 7.53 6.56 8.93
CA ILE A 107 7.77 7.82 9.67
C ILE A 107 9.21 8.34 9.47
N THR A 108 10.20 7.46 9.33
CA THR A 108 11.61 7.85 9.20
C THR A 108 12.04 8.29 7.79
N LEU A 109 11.26 7.96 6.76
CA LEU A 109 11.67 8.12 5.35
C LEU A 109 11.49 9.54 4.77
N GLY A 110 10.93 10.51 5.53
CA GLY A 110 10.90 11.92 5.12
C GLY A 110 9.97 12.29 3.95
N SER A 111 9.67 13.59 3.87
CA SER A 111 8.46 14.21 3.32
C SER A 111 8.49 14.57 1.83
N GLU A 112 8.33 13.61 0.92
CA GLU A 112 7.83 13.92 -0.42
C GLU A 112 6.72 12.96 -0.80
N MET A 113 5.65 13.53 -1.36
CA MET A 113 4.41 12.87 -1.80
C MET A 113 3.31 12.82 -0.73
N VAL A 114 2.34 13.73 -0.92
CA VAL A 114 1.08 13.85 -0.17
C VAL A 114 0.11 12.81 -0.72
N ALA A 115 -0.46 11.95 0.13
CA ALA A 115 -1.67 11.23 -0.21
C ALA A 115 -2.85 12.14 0.17
N VAL A 116 -3.64 12.54 -0.83
CA VAL A 116 -4.87 13.29 -0.61
C VAL A 116 -5.94 12.28 -0.20
N PHE A 117 -6.24 12.21 1.09
CA PHE A 117 -7.50 11.66 1.56
C PHE A 117 -8.59 12.70 1.31
N GLY A 118 -9.77 12.29 0.85
CA GLY A 118 -10.91 13.20 0.63
C GLY A 118 -11.11 14.16 1.81
N ARG A 119 -11.21 15.47 1.48
CA ARG A 119 -11.64 16.65 2.28
C ARG A 119 -11.21 16.79 3.76
N GLY A 120 -10.27 16.02 4.27
CA GLY A 120 -9.80 16.14 5.65
C GLY A 120 -8.34 15.71 5.78
N THR A 121 -7.43 16.62 5.46
CA THR A 121 -6.00 16.45 5.75
C THR A 121 -5.78 16.69 7.24
N VAL A 122 -5.32 15.68 7.98
CA VAL A 122 -4.61 15.93 9.24
C VAL A 122 -3.21 16.42 8.85
N ALA A 123 -3.01 17.73 8.91
CA ALA A 123 -1.72 18.34 8.62
C ALA A 123 -0.68 17.83 9.62
N GLY A 124 0.38 17.17 9.15
CA GLY A 124 1.59 16.90 9.95
C GLY A 124 2.25 15.53 9.81
N LEU A 125 1.63 14.54 9.15
CA LEU A 125 2.25 13.23 8.91
C LEU A 125 2.52 13.07 7.41
N THR A 126 3.61 13.67 6.95
CA THR A 126 4.19 13.37 5.65
C THR A 126 4.69 11.93 5.69
N ASN A 127 3.96 10.97 5.08
CA ASN A 127 4.48 9.81 4.32
C ASN A 127 3.39 8.82 3.93
N GLN A 128 3.16 8.66 2.61
CA GLN A 128 2.12 7.77 2.03
C GLN A 128 2.21 6.32 2.52
N ILE A 129 3.44 5.84 2.75
CA ILE A 129 3.74 4.48 3.22
C ILE A 129 3.29 4.28 4.67
N ALA A 130 3.49 5.31 5.50
CA ALA A 130 3.16 5.25 6.91
C ALA A 130 1.65 5.21 7.11
N GLU A 131 0.93 6.03 6.35
CA GLU A 131 -0.51 6.19 6.45
C GLU A 131 -1.28 4.98 5.91
N GLY A 132 -0.94 4.48 4.71
CA GLY A 132 -1.60 3.30 4.13
C GLY A 132 -1.42 2.03 4.98
N SER A 133 -0.21 1.81 5.50
CA SER A 133 0.08 0.65 6.37
C SER A 133 -0.57 0.78 7.75
N PHE A 134 -0.64 2.01 8.28
CA PHE A 134 -1.34 2.26 9.54
C PHE A 134 -2.85 2.09 9.39
N LEU A 135 -3.42 2.50 8.26
CA LEU A 135 -4.82 2.28 7.93
C LEU A 135 -5.14 0.78 7.84
N LEU A 136 -4.27 0.00 7.19
CA LEU A 136 -4.38 -1.46 7.15
C LEU A 136 -4.31 -2.08 8.55
N PHE A 137 -3.38 -1.61 9.40
CA PHE A 137 -3.32 -2.00 10.81
C PHE A 137 -4.63 -1.70 11.56
N LEU A 138 -5.18 -0.48 11.42
CA LEU A 138 -6.42 -0.08 12.07
C LEU A 138 -7.60 -0.91 11.61
N ALA A 139 -7.72 -1.15 10.31
CA ALA A 139 -8.76 -1.99 9.74
C ALA A 139 -8.68 -3.42 10.30
N ASN A 140 -7.48 -4.00 10.35
CA ASN A 140 -7.26 -5.34 10.93
C ASN A 140 -7.55 -5.36 12.43
N LEU A 141 -7.11 -4.36 13.20
CA LEU A 141 -7.35 -4.27 14.64
C LEU A 141 -8.85 -4.19 14.96
N ILE A 142 -9.58 -3.33 14.24
CA ILE A 142 -11.01 -3.15 14.42
C ILE A 142 -11.77 -4.39 13.93
N GLY A 143 -11.38 -4.96 12.80
CA GLY A 143 -11.94 -6.21 12.28
C GLY A 143 -11.80 -7.36 13.28
N ILE A 144 -10.60 -7.53 13.87
CA ILE A 144 -10.35 -8.53 14.91
C ILE A 144 -11.21 -8.25 16.14
N THR A 145 -11.29 -7.00 16.58
CA THR A 145 -12.05 -6.62 17.79
C THR A 145 -13.55 -6.85 17.61
N VAL A 146 -14.13 -6.43 16.47
CA VAL A 146 -15.54 -6.64 16.12
C VAL A 146 -15.85 -8.13 15.99
N THR A 147 -15.02 -8.89 15.29
CA THR A 147 -15.23 -10.32 15.10
C THR A 147 -15.18 -11.05 16.44
N SER A 148 -14.19 -10.74 17.27
CA SER A 148 -14.04 -11.33 18.60
C SER A 148 -15.21 -10.97 19.51
N LEU A 149 -15.68 -9.71 19.47
CA LEU A 149 -16.86 -9.25 20.18
C LEU A 149 -18.10 -10.07 19.81
N VAL A 150 -18.35 -10.27 18.52
CA VAL A 150 -19.46 -11.10 18.02
C VAL A 150 -19.32 -12.53 18.53
N VAL A 151 -18.12 -13.12 18.46
CA VAL A 151 -17.87 -14.49 18.94
C VAL A 151 -18.13 -14.64 20.45
N PHE A 152 -17.75 -13.66 21.27
CA PHE A 152 -18.04 -13.69 22.72
C PHE A 152 -19.54 -13.51 23.02
N LEU A 153 -20.25 -12.71 22.23
CA LEU A 153 -21.71 -12.57 22.33
C LEU A 153 -22.42 -13.86 21.94
N LEU A 154 -21.97 -14.54 20.87
CA LEU A 154 -22.50 -15.85 20.45
C LEU A 154 -22.27 -16.93 21.52
N GLN A 155 -21.13 -16.88 22.20
CA GLN A 155 -20.84 -17.77 23.34
C GLN A 155 -21.56 -17.37 24.64
N ARG A 156 -22.41 -16.34 24.63
CA ARG A 156 -23.19 -15.84 25.77
C ARG A 156 -22.38 -15.30 26.95
N TYR A 157 -21.12 -14.90 26.75
CA TYR A 157 -20.34 -14.21 27.79
C TYR A 157 -20.85 -12.79 28.05
N GLY A 158 -21.47 -12.15 27.06
CA GLY A 158 -22.02 -10.80 27.14
C GLY A 158 -23.54 -10.73 26.91
N SER A 159 -24.12 -9.54 27.06
CA SER A 159 -25.53 -9.29 26.75
C SER A 159 -25.64 -8.31 25.59
N ILE A 160 -26.32 -8.73 24.51
CA ILE A 160 -26.50 -7.88 23.32
C ILE A 160 -27.15 -6.53 23.66
N ARG A 161 -28.12 -6.50 24.58
CA ARG A 161 -28.79 -5.26 25.00
C ARG A 161 -27.84 -4.27 25.67
N ARG A 162 -26.92 -4.74 26.51
CA ARG A 162 -25.95 -3.88 27.22
C ARG A 162 -24.77 -3.48 26.33
N CYS A 163 -24.42 -4.31 25.36
CA CYS A 163 -23.29 -4.11 24.47
C CYS A 163 -23.66 -3.37 23.17
N TRP A 164 -24.94 -3.27 22.82
CA TRP A 164 -25.40 -2.74 21.53
C TRP A 164 -24.76 -1.41 21.12
N ARG A 165 -24.60 -0.47 22.06
CA ARG A 165 -23.91 0.80 21.80
C ARG A 165 -22.43 0.60 21.43
N ASN A 166 -21.73 -0.26 22.14
CA ASN A 166 -20.33 -0.60 21.85
C ASN A 166 -20.24 -1.29 20.48
N LEU A 167 -21.13 -2.25 20.20
CA LEU A 167 -21.17 -2.96 18.92
C LEU A 167 -21.40 -1.99 17.75
N LEU A 168 -22.36 -1.07 17.87
CA LEU A 168 -22.64 -0.05 16.84
C LEU A 168 -21.46 0.89 16.63
N VAL A 169 -20.78 1.34 17.69
CA VAL A 169 -19.60 2.21 17.56
C VAL A 169 -18.50 1.51 16.80
N TRP A 170 -18.19 0.26 17.15
CA TRP A 170 -17.11 -0.49 16.51
C TRP A 170 -17.46 -0.95 15.08
N LEU A 171 -18.72 -1.29 14.80
CA LEU A 171 -19.20 -1.53 13.43
C LEU A 171 -19.19 -0.24 12.60
N GLY A 172 -19.55 0.89 13.21
CA GLY A 172 -19.48 2.21 12.57
C GLY A 172 -18.04 2.60 12.22
N LEU A 173 -17.09 2.36 13.14
CA LEU A 173 -15.66 2.57 12.88
C LEU A 173 -15.14 1.65 11.77
N LEU A 174 -15.53 0.36 11.77
CA LEU A 174 -15.20 -0.58 10.70
C LEU A 174 -15.73 -0.08 9.34
N GLY A 175 -17.00 0.34 9.29
CA GLY A 175 -17.64 0.87 8.08
C GLY A 175 -16.99 2.16 7.60
N LEU A 176 -16.69 3.08 8.53
CA LEU A 176 -15.98 4.33 8.24
C LEU A 176 -14.60 4.06 7.65
N LEU A 177 -13.84 3.11 8.20
CA LEU A 177 -12.52 2.74 7.69
C LEU A 177 -12.58 1.93 6.39
N SER A 178 -13.69 1.27 6.10
CA SER A 178 -13.88 0.55 4.84
C SER A 178 -13.95 1.48 3.63
N ILE A 179 -14.37 2.74 3.82
CA ILE A 179 -14.41 3.75 2.75
C ILE A 179 -13.01 4.09 2.21
N PRO A 180 -12.05 4.56 3.04
CA PRO A 180 -10.69 4.83 2.58
C PRO A 180 -9.94 3.55 2.18
N LEU A 181 -10.28 2.40 2.79
CA LEU A 181 -9.75 1.10 2.36
C LEU A 181 -10.18 0.77 0.92
N SER A 182 -11.47 1.00 0.61
CA SER A 182 -12.04 0.76 -0.72
C SER A 182 -11.48 1.71 -1.77
N SER A 183 -11.25 2.97 -1.43
CA SER A 183 -10.60 3.91 -2.36
C SER A 183 -9.13 3.55 -2.59
N ALA A 184 -8.40 3.17 -1.54
CA ALA A 184 -7.01 2.72 -1.65
C ALA A 184 -6.89 1.42 -2.48
N LEU A 185 -7.87 0.52 -2.38
CA LEU A 185 -7.97 -0.68 -3.21
C LEU A 185 -8.21 -0.36 -4.68
N HIS A 186 -9.09 0.61 -4.96
CA HIS A 186 -9.32 1.07 -6.33
C HIS A 186 -8.03 1.68 -6.91
N ASP A 187 -7.36 2.54 -6.15
CA ASP A 187 -6.09 3.15 -6.56
C ASP A 187 -4.98 2.11 -6.75
N PHE A 188 -4.91 1.09 -5.89
CA PHE A 188 -3.98 -0.04 -6.04
C PHE A 188 -4.30 -0.89 -7.27
N SER A 189 -5.57 -1.22 -7.51
CA SER A 189 -6.00 -1.98 -8.68
C SER A 189 -5.65 -1.23 -9.97
N VAL A 190 -5.92 0.07 -10.01
CA VAL A 190 -5.54 0.93 -11.15
C VAL A 190 -4.02 0.99 -11.31
N ARG A 191 -3.25 1.11 -10.22
CA ARG A 191 -1.77 1.06 -10.26
C ARG A 191 -1.25 -0.27 -10.77
N GLN A 192 -1.78 -1.39 -10.31
CA GLN A 192 -1.36 -2.72 -10.75
C GLN A 192 -1.73 -2.98 -12.22
N GLU A 193 -2.89 -2.48 -12.67
CA GLU A 193 -3.30 -2.54 -14.06
C GLU A 193 -2.38 -1.69 -14.95
N MET A 194 -2.03 -0.47 -14.50
CA MET A 194 -1.03 0.36 -15.15
C MET A 194 0.34 -0.34 -15.18
N ASP A 195 0.82 -0.88 -14.07
CA ASP A 195 2.10 -1.59 -13.97
C ASP A 195 2.13 -2.87 -14.80
N ALA A 196 1.00 -3.55 -14.98
CA ALA A 196 0.89 -4.71 -15.88
C ALA A 196 0.94 -4.27 -17.36
N VAL A 197 0.30 -3.15 -17.70
CA VAL A 197 0.38 -2.54 -19.04
C VAL A 197 1.80 -2.06 -19.33
N PHE A 198 2.46 -1.41 -18.38
CA PHE A 198 3.86 -0.98 -18.47
C PHE A 198 4.85 -2.14 -18.36
N GLY A 199 4.49 -3.23 -17.68
CA GLY A 199 5.24 -4.49 -17.65
C GLY A 199 5.26 -5.18 -19.00
N ARG A 200 4.14 -5.16 -19.74
CA ARG A 200 4.09 -5.58 -21.15
C ARG A 200 4.91 -4.65 -22.06
N PHE A 201 5.00 -3.37 -21.72
CA PHE A 201 5.88 -2.39 -22.37
C PHE A 201 7.37 -2.70 -22.10
N LYS A 202 7.73 -3.02 -20.84
CA LYS A 202 9.08 -3.39 -20.36
C LYS A 202 9.56 -4.75 -20.90
N ALA A 203 8.63 -5.68 -21.14
CA ALA A 203 8.87 -6.98 -21.75
C ALA A 203 9.05 -6.95 -23.28
N GLY A 204 9.02 -5.76 -23.91
CA GLY A 204 9.28 -5.63 -25.34
C GLY A 204 8.18 -6.17 -26.26
N GLN A 205 6.95 -6.35 -25.77
CA GLN A 205 5.82 -6.83 -26.57
C GLN A 205 5.08 -5.71 -27.33
N LEU A 206 5.76 -4.58 -27.58
CA LEU A 206 5.28 -3.51 -28.45
C LEU A 206 5.29 -3.96 -29.93
N LYS A 207 4.36 -4.84 -30.28
CA LYS A 207 3.98 -5.06 -31.68
C LYS A 207 2.79 -4.21 -32.14
N ARG A 208 2.19 -3.37 -31.28
CA ARG A 208 1.07 -2.47 -31.66
C ARG A 208 0.97 -1.19 -30.84
N VAL A 209 2.01 -0.37 -30.79
CA VAL A 209 1.78 1.08 -30.70
C VAL A 209 1.95 1.61 -32.11
N ALA A 210 0.93 2.32 -32.61
CA ALA A 210 0.85 2.86 -33.97
C ALA A 210 1.99 3.86 -34.33
N ILE A 211 2.95 4.07 -33.43
CA ILE A 211 4.18 4.85 -33.63
C ILE A 211 5.29 3.96 -34.26
N ALA A 212 5.23 2.64 -34.11
CA ALA A 212 6.26 1.71 -34.60
C ALA A 212 6.18 1.39 -36.10
N GLN A 213 5.19 1.93 -36.83
CA GLN A 213 5.00 1.67 -38.26
C GLN A 213 6.03 2.38 -39.15
N SER A 214 6.69 3.44 -38.68
CA SER A 214 7.64 4.20 -39.51
C SER A 214 9.05 3.60 -39.56
N ASN A 215 9.50 2.86 -38.52
CA ASN A 215 10.82 2.19 -38.54
C ASN A 215 10.96 1.06 -37.49
N PRO A 216 10.54 -0.18 -37.78
CA PRO A 216 10.44 -1.26 -36.77
C PRO A 216 11.80 -1.71 -36.17
N ARG A 217 12.91 -1.52 -36.88
CA ARG A 217 14.25 -1.87 -36.36
C ARG A 217 14.75 -0.87 -35.31
N PHE A 218 14.37 0.40 -35.43
CA PHE A 218 14.76 1.46 -34.51
C PHE A 218 14.04 1.34 -33.16
N TRP A 219 12.72 1.16 -33.19
CA TRP A 219 11.89 1.01 -31.97
C TRP A 219 12.18 -0.28 -31.18
N SER A 220 12.68 -1.34 -31.84
CA SER A 220 13.11 -2.56 -31.13
C SER A 220 14.26 -2.37 -30.15
N ARG A 221 15.02 -1.26 -30.29
CA ARG A 221 16.18 -0.91 -29.45
C ARG A 221 15.86 0.10 -28.35
N VAL A 222 14.61 0.57 -28.31
CA VAL A 222 14.13 1.54 -27.31
C VAL A 222 13.42 0.77 -26.21
N ARG A 223 13.89 0.89 -24.97
CA ARG A 223 13.27 0.28 -23.79
C ARG A 223 12.91 1.36 -22.79
N LEU A 224 11.66 1.41 -22.35
CA LEU A 224 11.27 2.25 -21.23
C LEU A 224 11.83 1.65 -19.94
N MET A 225 12.68 2.41 -19.25
CA MET A 225 13.30 2.01 -17.99
C MET A 225 12.43 2.45 -16.81
N TYR A 226 11.90 3.67 -16.88
CA TYR A 226 11.10 4.28 -15.82
C TYR A 226 10.08 5.24 -16.43
N SER A 227 8.90 5.34 -15.81
CA SER A 227 7.88 6.33 -16.14
C SER A 227 7.21 6.78 -14.85
N ASN A 228 7.05 8.09 -14.67
CA ASN A 228 6.29 8.67 -13.58
C ASN A 228 5.31 9.70 -14.12
N VAL A 229 4.09 9.72 -13.58
CA VAL A 229 3.05 10.68 -13.97
C VAL A 229 2.50 11.35 -12.73
N ILE A 230 2.64 12.66 -12.67
CA ILE A 230 2.17 13.48 -11.55
C ILE A 230 1.14 14.46 -12.09
N VAL A 231 -0.07 14.48 -11.53
CA VAL A 231 -1.13 15.40 -11.96
C VAL A 231 -1.49 16.32 -10.81
N VAL A 232 -1.33 17.63 -11.00
CA VAL A 232 -1.66 18.67 -10.01
C VAL A 232 -2.37 19.83 -10.71
N ASN A 233 -3.54 20.23 -10.21
CA ASN A 233 -4.30 21.38 -10.72
C ASN A 233 -4.52 21.37 -12.25
N ASN A 234 -4.94 20.22 -12.78
CA ASN A 234 -5.20 20.03 -14.22
C ASN A 234 -3.97 20.17 -15.13
N LYS A 235 -2.77 20.13 -14.54
CA LYS A 235 -1.48 20.02 -15.23
C LYS A 235 -0.87 18.66 -14.93
N ALA A 236 -0.33 18.01 -15.95
CA ALA A 236 0.36 16.74 -15.80
C ALA A 236 1.86 16.92 -16.05
N ARG A 237 2.69 16.34 -15.19
CA ARG A 237 4.11 16.12 -15.43
C ARG A 237 4.34 14.64 -15.72
N LEU A 238 5.05 14.36 -16.81
CA LEU A 238 5.38 13.03 -17.27
C LEU A 238 6.91 12.91 -17.34
N ASP A 239 7.49 12.12 -16.44
CA ASP A 239 8.94 11.82 -16.45
C ASP A 239 9.15 10.44 -17.07
N LEU A 240 9.82 10.38 -18.21
CA LEU A 240 10.15 9.17 -18.94
C LEU A 240 11.66 8.96 -18.94
N VAL A 241 12.13 7.79 -18.51
CA VAL A 241 13.51 7.37 -18.71
C VAL A 241 13.53 6.25 -19.73
N LEU A 242 14.12 6.52 -20.88
CA LEU A 242 14.23 5.58 -22.00
C LEU A 242 15.69 5.11 -22.11
N ASN A 243 15.88 3.84 -22.41
CA ASN A 243 17.14 3.31 -22.88
C ASN A 243 17.04 3.20 -24.41
N ALA A 244 17.83 4.00 -25.13
CA ALA A 244 17.73 4.10 -26.59
C ALA A 244 19.11 4.35 -27.23
N PRO A 245 19.29 4.07 -28.53
CA PRO A 245 20.51 4.43 -29.25
C PRO A 245 20.78 5.94 -29.19
N GLU A 246 22.03 6.39 -29.29
CA GLU A 246 22.40 7.82 -29.28
C GLU A 246 21.64 8.61 -30.38
N ASP A 247 21.32 7.97 -31.50
CA ASP A 247 20.54 8.52 -32.62
C ASP A 247 19.04 8.77 -32.30
N PHE A 248 18.58 8.41 -31.08
CA PHE A 248 17.19 8.56 -30.65
C PHE A 248 16.78 10.01 -30.37
N LEU A 249 17.74 10.88 -30.06
CA LEU A 249 17.52 12.27 -29.66
C LEU A 249 17.49 13.25 -30.85
N ASN A 250 16.94 12.84 -32.00
CA ASN A 250 16.68 13.79 -33.09
C ASN A 250 15.53 14.73 -32.70
N GLN A 251 15.78 16.04 -32.70
CA GLN A 251 14.81 17.08 -32.30
C GLN A 251 13.44 16.92 -32.99
N SER A 252 13.42 16.62 -34.29
CA SER A 252 12.19 16.46 -35.06
C SER A 252 11.30 15.29 -34.61
N LEU A 253 11.90 14.19 -34.11
CA LEU A 253 11.16 13.04 -33.60
C LEU A 253 10.61 13.32 -32.19
N MET A 254 11.37 14.06 -31.38
CA MET A 254 10.93 14.45 -30.04
C MET A 254 9.78 15.46 -30.11
N ASP A 255 9.81 16.38 -31.07
CA ASP A 255 8.73 17.35 -31.29
C ASP A 255 7.42 16.68 -31.73
N ASP A 256 7.47 15.73 -32.68
CA ASP A 256 6.28 14.97 -33.11
C ASP A 256 5.72 14.10 -31.96
N PHE A 257 6.61 13.49 -31.17
CA PHE A 257 6.21 12.71 -30.00
C PHE A 257 5.55 13.61 -28.93
N TYR A 258 6.15 14.76 -28.62
CA TYR A 258 5.61 15.73 -27.67
C TYR A 258 4.25 16.25 -28.11
N GLN A 259 4.10 16.64 -29.38
CA GLN A 259 2.83 17.12 -29.94
C GLN A 259 1.71 16.07 -29.88
N LYS A 260 2.03 14.80 -30.15
CA LYS A 260 1.05 13.69 -30.05
C LYS A 260 0.63 13.44 -28.61
N MET A 261 1.56 13.50 -27.66
CA MET A 261 1.27 13.35 -26.23
C MET A 261 0.42 14.51 -25.71
N GLN A 262 0.73 15.74 -26.11
CA GLN A 262 -0.03 16.93 -25.74
C GLN A 262 -1.46 16.90 -26.28
N ARG A 263 -1.66 16.41 -27.52
CA ARG A 263 -3.01 16.21 -28.09
C ARG A 263 -3.81 15.19 -27.30
N ARG A 264 -3.23 14.03 -26.98
CA ARG A 264 -3.91 13.02 -26.15
C ARG A 264 -4.20 13.51 -24.74
N ALA A 265 -3.31 14.28 -24.14
CA ALA A 265 -3.53 14.83 -22.79
C ALA A 265 -4.75 15.77 -22.74
N LYS A 266 -5.00 16.54 -23.81
CA LYS A 266 -6.21 17.36 -23.94
C LYS A 266 -7.48 16.52 -24.01
N ASP A 267 -7.44 15.35 -24.65
CA ASP A 267 -8.58 14.43 -24.69
C ASP A 267 -8.97 13.90 -23.29
N PHE A 268 -8.02 13.91 -22.34
CA PHE A 268 -8.24 13.57 -20.93
C PHE A 268 -8.58 14.77 -20.03
N GLY A 269 -8.80 15.96 -20.60
CA GLY A 269 -9.19 17.17 -19.85
C GLY A 269 -8.04 17.90 -19.16
N LEU A 270 -6.78 17.61 -19.52
CA LEU A 270 -5.60 18.29 -18.99
C LEU A 270 -5.31 19.58 -19.79
N ASN A 271 -5.04 20.67 -19.08
CA ASN A 271 -4.76 21.98 -19.70
C ASN A 271 -3.31 22.09 -20.18
N ASP A 272 -2.39 21.39 -19.51
CA ASP A 272 -0.95 21.53 -19.71
C ASP A 272 -0.24 20.19 -19.44
N LEU A 273 0.77 19.87 -20.25
CA LEU A 273 1.55 18.63 -20.17
C LEU A 273 3.04 18.97 -20.25
N ASP A 274 3.73 18.82 -19.12
CA ASP A 274 5.18 18.94 -19.00
C ASP A 274 5.78 17.53 -19.16
N VAL A 275 6.58 17.30 -20.20
CA VAL A 275 7.18 15.98 -20.49
C VAL A 275 8.68 16.08 -20.39
N ASN A 276 9.27 15.36 -19.44
CA ASN A 276 10.70 15.22 -19.30
C ASN A 276 11.12 13.83 -19.81
N ILE A 277 12.01 13.79 -20.80
CA ILE A 277 12.51 12.54 -21.38
C ILE A 277 14.01 12.47 -21.14
N SER A 278 14.42 11.57 -20.25
CA SER A 278 15.82 11.23 -20.02
C SER A 278 16.19 9.99 -20.83
N VAL A 279 17.26 10.07 -21.62
CA VAL A 279 17.72 8.94 -22.44
C VAL A 279 19.05 8.41 -21.93
N ILE A 280 19.09 7.11 -21.62
CA ILE A 280 20.31 6.37 -21.31
C ILE A 280 20.79 5.71 -22.62
N PRO A 281 21.95 6.10 -23.16
CA PRO A 281 22.44 5.56 -24.42
C PRO A 281 22.85 4.09 -24.26
N ASN A 282 22.44 3.23 -25.19
CA ASN A 282 22.97 1.86 -25.28
C ASN A 282 24.09 1.71 -26.32
N ARG A 283 25.24 1.18 -25.87
CA ARG A 283 26.32 0.72 -26.74
C ARG A 283 26.43 -0.80 -26.65
N VAL A 284 26.19 -1.49 -27.76
CA VAL A 284 26.31 -2.96 -27.83
C VAL A 284 27.69 -3.29 -28.36
N TYR A 285 28.60 -3.69 -27.47
CA TYR A 285 29.90 -4.24 -27.86
C TYR A 285 29.74 -5.73 -28.18
N LYS A 286 30.03 -6.13 -29.42
CA LYS A 286 30.13 -7.55 -29.79
C LYS A 286 31.56 -8.00 -29.55
N PHE A 287 31.74 -8.89 -28.59
CA PHE A 287 33.00 -9.62 -28.42
C PHE A 287 32.92 -10.89 -29.27
N ASP A 288 33.82 -11.02 -30.24
CA ASP A 288 33.94 -12.21 -31.08
C ASP A 288 35.10 -13.06 -30.55
N SER A 289 34.80 -14.24 -30.00
CA SER A 289 35.80 -15.11 -29.37
C SER A 289 36.66 -15.88 -30.38
N GLN A 290 36.45 -15.72 -31.69
CA GLN A 290 37.18 -16.49 -32.72
C GLN A 290 38.56 -15.95 -33.11
N LYS A 291 39.12 -14.98 -32.37
CA LYS A 291 40.48 -14.44 -32.60
C LYS A 291 41.45 -14.65 -31.43
N VAL A 292 41.29 -15.75 -30.70
CA VAL A 292 42.34 -16.24 -29.79
C VAL A 292 42.73 -17.65 -30.24
N ASN A 293 43.61 -17.70 -31.24
CA ASN A 293 44.52 -18.80 -31.56
C ASN A 293 45.73 -18.19 -32.27
#